data_AF-A0A9Q4MGT8-F1
#
_entry.id   AF-A0A9Q4MGT8-F1
#
_cell.length_a   1.000
_cell.length_b   1.000
_cell.length_c   1.000
_cell.angle_alpha   90.00
_cell.angle_beta   90.00
_cell.angle_gamma   90.00
#
_symmetry.space_group_name_H-M   'P 1'
#
loop_
_entity.id
_entity.type
_entity.pdbx_description
1 polymer ?
#
loop_
_entity_poly.entity_id
_entity_poly.type
_entity_poly.pdbx_seq_one_letter_code
_entity_poly.pdbx_strand_id
1 'polypeptide(L)'
;MLMAHRIALDPNNVQATHLSRVAGVARFAYNWALAEWRHQYEACTLDSALPKPSQHSLRRQLNAIKREQFPWMGEVTKNAPQMAIIQLGQAFQNFF
;
A
#
# COMPACT_ATOMS: atom_id res chain seq x y z
N MET A 1 -29.15 -18.90 -14.35
CA MET A 1 -28.28 -19.48 -13.30
C MET A 1 -26.85 -19.11 -13.64
N LEU A 2 -26.16 -18.31 -12.83
CA LEU A 2 -24.74 -17.98 -13.03
C LEU A 2 -23.90 -19.14 -12.48
N MET A 3 -23.19 -19.87 -13.35
CA MET A 3 -22.14 -20.80 -12.89
C MET A 3 -20.90 -19.98 -12.52
N ALA A 4 -20.51 -20.05 -11.25
CA ALA A 4 -19.26 -19.47 -10.78
C ALA A 4 -18.18 -20.56 -10.74
N HIS A 5 -17.10 -20.37 -11.49
CA HIS A 5 -15.92 -21.22 -11.39
C HIS A 5 -15.05 -20.75 -10.22
N ARG A 6 -14.74 -21.65 -9.29
CA ARG A 6 -13.76 -21.38 -8.23
C ARG A 6 -12.42 -21.97 -8.66
N ILE A 7 -11.45 -21.09 -8.87
CA ILE A 7 -10.08 -21.46 -9.30
C ILE A 7 -9.15 -21.23 -8.11
N ALA A 8 -8.36 -22.24 -7.76
CA ALA A 8 -7.28 -22.14 -6.79
C ALA A 8 -5.94 -22.12 -7.52
N LEU A 9 -4.98 -21.36 -7.00
CA LEU A 9 -3.60 -21.42 -7.46
C LEU A 9 -2.91 -22.62 -6.80
N ASP A 10 -2.07 -23.33 -7.56
CA ASP A 10 -1.18 -24.39 -7.07
C ASP A 10 0.30 -23.98 -7.28
N PRO A 11 0.83 -23.07 -6.44
CA PRO A 11 2.16 -22.53 -6.65
C PRO A 11 3.26 -23.49 -6.19
N ASN A 12 4.32 -23.62 -6.99
CA ASN A 12 5.54 -24.29 -6.54
C ASN A 12 6.30 -23.43 -5.50
N ASN A 13 7.37 -23.99 -4.91
CA ASN A 13 8.16 -23.33 -3.86
C ASN A 13 8.69 -21.94 -4.28
N VAL A 14 9.09 -21.78 -5.55
CA VAL A 14 9.60 -20.49 -6.07
C VAL A 14 8.48 -19.46 -6.14
N GLN A 15 7.32 -19.86 -6.68
CA GLN A 15 6.14 -19.00 -6.80
C GLN A 15 5.57 -18.63 -5.44
N ALA A 16 5.43 -19.59 -4.53
CA ALA A 16 4.92 -19.38 -3.17
C ALA A 16 5.82 -18.42 -2.37
N THR A 17 7.14 -18.57 -2.52
CA THR A 17 8.11 -17.65 -1.91
C THR A 17 7.95 -16.23 -2.46
N HIS A 18 7.83 -16.08 -3.78
CA HIS A 18 7.64 -14.77 -4.40
C HIS A 18 6.30 -14.13 -3.99
N LEU A 19 5.20 -14.89 -3.98
CA LEU A 19 3.88 -14.41 -3.51
C LEU A 19 3.93 -13.93 -2.04
N SER A 20 4.67 -14.64 -1.19
CA SER A 20 4.87 -14.24 0.21
C SER A 20 5.64 -12.92 0.33
N ARG A 21 6.67 -12.71 -0.49
CA ARG A 21 7.39 -11.41 -0.56
C ARG A 21 6.48 -10.28 -1.02
N VAL A 22 5.67 -10.52 -2.05
CA VAL A 22 4.66 -9.56 -2.56
C VAL A 22 3.69 -9.17 -1.44
N ALA A 23 3.16 -10.14 -0.70
CA ALA A 23 2.26 -9.89 0.43
C ALA A 23 2.96 -9.12 1.56
N GLY A 24 4.22 -9.44 1.86
CA GLY A 24 5.04 -8.72 2.83
C GLY A 24 5.24 -7.25 2.46
N VAL A 25 5.57 -6.96 1.20
CA VAL A 25 5.74 -5.59 0.70
C VAL A 25 4.41 -4.82 0.75
N ALA A 26 3.29 -5.45 0.37
CA ALA A 26 1.98 -4.83 0.47
C ALA A 26 1.62 -4.48 1.93
N ARG A 27 1.84 -5.42 2.87
CA ARG A 27 1.61 -5.19 4.31
C ARG A 27 2.47 -4.04 4.85
N PHE A 28 3.75 -4.02 4.49
CA PHE A 28 4.64 -2.93 4.89
C PHE A 28 4.15 -1.59 4.35
N ALA A 29 3.85 -1.50 3.05
CA ALA A 29 3.43 -0.24 2.42
C ALA A 29 2.13 0.30 3.01
N TYR A 30 1.18 -0.59 3.35
CA TYR A 30 -0.04 -0.21 4.05
C TYR A 30 0.27 0.42 5.42
N ASN A 31 1.09 -0.25 6.24
CA ASN A 31 1.46 0.23 7.57
C ASN A 31 2.25 1.54 7.53
N TRP A 32 3.22 1.64 6.61
CA TRP A 32 3.97 2.86 6.38
C TRP A 32 3.04 4.02 6.02
N ALA A 33 2.13 3.80 5.07
CA ALA A 33 1.20 4.84 4.64
C ALA A 33 0.16 5.18 5.72
N LEU A 34 -0.26 4.22 6.56
CA LEU A 34 -1.15 4.48 7.69
C LEU A 34 -0.46 5.36 8.75
N ALA A 35 0.81 5.10 9.06
CA ALA A 35 1.58 5.93 9.98
C ALA A 35 1.72 7.38 9.44
N GLU A 36 2.09 7.52 8.18
CA GLU A 36 2.23 8.82 7.53
C GLU A 36 0.88 9.55 7.38
N TRP A 37 -0.21 8.82 7.13
CA TRP A 37 -1.56 9.38 7.10
C TRP A 37 -1.93 10.00 8.44
N ARG A 38 -1.68 9.30 9.55
CA ARG A 38 -1.95 9.80 10.91
C ARG A 38 -1.16 11.06 11.20
N HIS A 39 0.13 11.05 10.89
CA HIS A 39 1.01 12.21 11.05
C HIS A 39 0.51 13.44 10.26
N GLN A 40 0.19 13.27 8.98
CA GLN A 40 -0.33 14.36 8.13
C GLN A 40 -1.72 14.84 8.58
N TYR A 41 -2.57 13.93 9.04
CA TYR A 41 -3.88 14.28 9.57
C TYR A 41 -3.76 15.12 10.83
N GLU A 42 -2.97 14.69 11.81
CA GLU A 42 -2.70 15.45 13.03
C GLU A 42 -2.16 16.85 12.70
N ALA A 43 -1.18 16.95 11.80
CA ALA A 43 -0.64 18.22 11.36
C ALA A 43 -1.71 19.16 10.76
N CYS A 44 -2.59 18.65 9.89
CA CYS A 44 -3.64 19.48 9.28
C CYS A 44 -4.77 19.84 10.26
N THR A 45 -4.93 19.09 11.37
CA THR A 45 -5.85 19.49 12.44
C THR A 45 -5.33 20.66 13.28
N LEU A 46 -4.00 20.81 13.37
CA LEU A 46 -3.36 21.92 14.07
C LEU A 46 -3.21 23.16 13.17
N ASP A 47 -2.94 22.96 11.89
CA ASP A 47 -2.84 24.03 10.88
C ASP A 47 -3.67 23.68 9.64
N SER A 48 -4.79 24.39 9.46
CA SER A 48 -5.70 24.19 8.34
C SER A 48 -5.13 24.65 6.98
N ALA A 49 -3.98 25.31 6.95
CA ALA A 49 -3.25 25.61 5.71
C ALA A 49 -2.54 24.36 5.14
N LEU A 50 -2.27 23.36 5.98
CA LEU A 50 -1.63 22.12 5.55
C LEU A 50 -2.61 21.21 4.79
N PRO A 51 -2.15 20.51 3.73
CA PRO A 51 -3.00 19.63 2.97
C PRO A 51 -3.43 18.41 3.79
N LYS A 52 -4.69 17.99 3.62
CA LYS A 52 -5.17 16.71 4.15
C LYS A 52 -4.41 15.54 3.50
N PRO A 53 -4.21 14.42 4.23
CA PRO A 53 -3.59 13.23 3.66
C PRO A 53 -4.38 12.68 2.48
N SER A 54 -3.67 12.11 1.50
CA SER A 54 -4.28 11.45 0.35
C SER A 54 -3.44 10.26 -0.10
N GLN A 55 -4.07 9.20 -0.61
CA GLN A 55 -3.31 8.05 -1.16
C GLN A 55 -2.37 8.47 -2.30
N HIS A 56 -2.73 9.51 -3.06
CA HIS A 56 -1.92 10.01 -4.15
C HIS A 56 -0.62 10.65 -3.64
N SER A 57 -0.70 11.53 -2.63
CA SER A 57 0.50 12.16 -2.03
C SER A 57 1.40 11.10 -1.37
N LEU A 58 0.82 10.17 -0.62
CA LEU A 58 1.57 9.10 0.05
C LEU A 58 2.31 8.18 -0.93
N ARG A 59 1.70 7.85 -2.07
CA ARG A 59 2.39 7.10 -3.14
C ARG A 59 3.59 7.86 -3.71
N ARG A 60 3.47 9.19 -3.89
CA ARG A 60 4.59 10.01 -4.37
C ARG A 60 5.71 10.05 -3.34
N GLN A 61 5.38 10.23 -2.07
CA GLN A 61 6.34 10.24 -0.97
C GLN A 61 7.08 8.89 -0.86
N LEU A 62 6.36 7.77 -0.82
CA LEU A 62 7.00 6.45 -0.77
C LEU A 62 7.90 6.21 -1.99
N ASN A 63 7.46 6.59 -3.19
CA ASN A 63 8.27 6.44 -4.40
C ASN A 63 9.56 7.27 -4.37
N ALA A 64 9.57 8.42 -3.71
CA ALA A 64 10.76 9.26 -3.56
C ALA A 64 11.81 8.59 -2.67
N ILE A 65 11.41 7.89 -1.61
CA ILE A 65 12.33 7.33 -0.62
C ILE A 65 12.64 5.84 -0.82
N LYS A 66 11.75 5.07 -1.48
CA LYS A 66 11.83 3.59 -1.46
C LYS A 66 13.10 3.02 -2.05
N ARG A 67 13.73 3.70 -3.03
CA ARG A 67 14.96 3.17 -3.64
C ARG A 67 16.14 3.21 -2.67
N GLU A 68 16.16 4.22 -1.80
CA GLU A 68 17.21 4.44 -0.82
C GLU A 68 16.91 3.72 0.49
N GLN A 69 15.70 3.92 1.04
CA GLN A 69 15.35 3.41 2.37
C GLN A 69 14.82 1.97 2.34
N PHE A 70 14.22 1.54 1.23
CA PHE A 70 13.54 0.24 1.11
C PHE A 70 13.88 -0.48 -0.21
N PRO A 71 15.17 -0.66 -0.56
CA PRO A 71 15.57 -1.16 -1.88
C PRO A 71 14.95 -2.51 -2.24
N TRP A 72 14.70 -3.36 -1.23
CA TRP A 72 14.01 -4.65 -1.36
C TRP A 72 12.58 -4.56 -1.92
N MET A 73 11.92 -3.40 -1.85
CA MET A 73 10.62 -3.20 -2.53
C MET A 73 10.72 -3.33 -4.05
N GLY A 74 11.91 -3.15 -4.62
CA GLY A 74 12.18 -3.33 -6.04
C GLY A 74 12.24 -4.79 -6.49
N GLU A 75 12.31 -5.74 -5.55
CA GLU A 75 12.37 -7.18 -5.84
C GLU A 75 11.01 -7.77 -6.24
N VAL A 76 9.91 -7.04 -6.02
CA VAL A 76 8.55 -7.47 -6.33
C VAL A 76 7.84 -6.49 -7.26
N THR A 77 6.66 -6.86 -7.75
CA THR A 77 5.84 -5.99 -8.58
C THR A 77 5.54 -4.64 -7.91
N LYS A 78 5.63 -3.56 -8.70
CA LYS A 78 5.25 -2.20 -8.27
C LYS A 78 3.82 -2.11 -7.74
N ASN A 79 2.96 -3.06 -8.13
CA ASN A 79 1.56 -3.09 -7.72
C ASN A 79 1.39 -3.43 -6.24
N ALA A 80 2.33 -4.16 -5.63
CA ALA A 80 2.25 -4.55 -4.21
C ALA A 80 2.16 -3.33 -3.28
N PRO A 81 3.12 -2.37 -3.31
CA PRO A 81 2.99 -1.17 -2.49
C PRO A 81 1.93 -0.21 -3.02
N GLN A 82 1.74 -0.11 -4.35
CA GLN A 82 0.79 0.82 -4.93
C GLN A 82 -0.66 0.52 -4.53
N MET A 83 -1.09 -0.73 -4.67
CA MET A 83 -2.46 -1.13 -4.35
C MET A 83 -2.73 -1.04 -2.86
N ALA A 84 -1.75 -1.38 -2.01
CA ALA A 84 -1.88 -1.23 -0.57
C ALA A 84 -2.21 0.22 -0.16
N ILE A 85 -1.53 1.21 -0.74
CA ILE A 85 -1.78 2.63 -0.43
C ILE A 85 -3.12 3.11 -1.03
N ILE A 86 -3.50 2.64 -2.23
CA ILE A 86 -4.82 2.93 -2.80
C ILE A 86 -5.94 2.39 -1.89
N GLN A 87 -5.81 1.15 -1.41
CA GLN A 87 -6.78 0.50 -0.53
C GLN A 87 -6.87 1.20 0.82
N LEU A 88 -5.75 1.70 1.38
CA LEU A 88 -5.77 2.57 2.55
C LEU A 88 -6.60 3.83 2.30
N GLY A 89 -6.36 4.51 1.17
CA GLY A 89 -7.15 5.69 0.80
C GLY A 89 -8.64 5.39 0.66
N GLN A 90 -9.00 4.27 0.02
CA GLN A 90 -10.39 3.83 -0.09
C GLN A 90 -10.99 3.51 1.28
N ALA A 91 -10.23 2.91 2.19
CA ALA A 91 -10.70 2.62 3.55
C ALA A 91 -11.09 3.91 4.30
N PHE A 92 -10.28 4.97 4.20
CA PHE A 92 -10.63 6.26 4.78
C PHE A 92 -11.80 6.96 4.06
N GLN A 93 -11.88 6.87 2.73
CA GLN A 93 -13.05 7.36 1.97
C GLN A 93 -14.35 6.66 2.34
N ASN A 94 -14.29 5.38 2.72
CA ASN A 94 -15.47 4.62 3.14
C ASN A 94 -15.86 4.91 4.61
N PHE A 95 -14.93 5.45 5.41
CA PHE A 95 -15.15 5.69 6.83
C PHE A 95 -15.74 7.07 7.12
N PHE A 96 -15.34 8.09 6.36
CA PHE A 96 -15.78 9.48 6.49
C PHE A 96 -16.84 9.84 5.45
#